data_AF-A0A957SDA1-F1
#
_entry.id   AF-A0A957SDA1-F1
#
_cell.length_a   1.000
_cell.length_b   1.000
_cell.length_c   1.000
_cell.angle_alpha   90.00
_cell.angle_beta   90.00
_cell.angle_gamma   90.00
#
_symmetry.space_group_name_H-M   'P 1'
#
loop_
_entity.id
_entity.type
_entity.pdbx_description
1 polymer ?
#
loop_
_entity_poly.entity_id
_entity_poly.type
_entity_poly.pdbx_seq_one_letter_code
_entity_poly.pdbx_strand_id
1 'polypeptide(L)'
;MALRASVGSSNRSKAQTMKFTVGQIARALRCHERSARLYLREVNDNIDCYTQNLAELVDGPTLVALCRRYEDHILGRRLIALLQNA
;
A
#
# COMPACT_ATOMS: atom_id res chain seq x y z
N MET A 1 -7.71 0.07 46.10
CA MET A 1 -8.81 0.31 45.12
C MET A 1 -8.18 0.39 43.74
N ALA A 2 -8.45 -0.59 42.89
CA ALA A 2 -7.90 -0.72 41.55
C ALA A 2 -8.78 0.02 40.54
N LEU A 3 -8.17 0.80 39.64
CA LEU A 3 -8.77 1.17 38.36
C LEU A 3 -7.74 0.91 37.25
N ARG A 4 -8.04 -0.13 36.48
CA ARG A 4 -7.36 -0.57 35.24
C ARG A 4 -7.81 0.30 34.06
N ALA A 5 -7.04 0.17 32.98
CA ALA A 5 -7.36 0.43 31.58
C ALA A 5 -7.20 1.90 31.14
N SER A 6 -6.55 2.24 30.02
CA SER A 6 -6.41 1.48 28.78
C SER A 6 -5.09 1.81 28.08
N VAL A 7 -4.45 0.75 27.60
CA VAL A 7 -3.35 0.79 26.64
C VAL A 7 -3.87 1.45 25.36
N GLY A 8 -3.42 2.66 25.09
CA GLY A 8 -3.55 3.33 23.81
C GLY A 8 -2.20 3.29 23.10
N SER A 9 -1.78 2.11 22.67
CA SER A 9 -0.66 1.94 21.73
C SER A 9 -1.03 2.60 20.40
N SER A 10 -0.91 3.92 20.30
CA SER A 10 -0.74 4.59 19.01
C SER A 10 0.75 4.67 18.76
N ASN A 11 1.32 3.53 18.38
CA ASN A 11 2.51 3.51 17.55
C ASN A 11 2.21 4.45 16.38
N ARG A 12 2.68 5.70 16.45
CA ARG A 12 3.01 6.50 15.28
C ARG A 12 4.09 5.71 14.58
N SER A 13 3.64 4.72 13.80
CA SER A 13 4.43 4.02 12.81
C SER A 13 5.21 5.11 12.10
N LYS A 14 6.52 5.13 12.36
CA LYS A 14 7.45 5.87 11.54
C LYS A 14 7.00 5.59 10.11
N ALA A 15 6.55 6.62 9.40
CA ALA A 15 6.41 6.57 7.96
C ALA A 15 7.84 6.49 7.41
N GLN A 16 8.49 5.36 7.69
CA GLN A 16 9.70 4.93 7.04
C GLN A 16 9.28 4.90 5.57
N THR A 17 10.00 5.67 4.76
CA THR A 17 9.74 5.90 3.34
C THR A 17 9.97 4.60 2.58
N MET A 18 9.15 3.59 2.84
CA MET A 18 9.18 2.30 2.18
C MET A 18 8.74 2.54 0.75
N LYS A 19 9.67 2.30 -0.18
CA LYS A 19 9.39 2.33 -1.61
C LYS A 19 9.17 0.92 -2.08
N PHE A 20 8.08 0.71 -2.79
CA PHE A 20 7.69 -0.58 -3.33
C PHE A 20 7.77 -0.53 -4.84
N THR A 21 8.24 -1.61 -5.46
CA THR A 21 8.19 -1.69 -6.92
C THR A 21 6.78 -2.02 -7.39
N VAL A 22 6.42 -1.57 -8.59
CA VAL A 22 5.16 -1.96 -9.24
C VAL A 22 5.03 -3.49 -9.31
N GLY A 23 6.14 -4.21 -9.52
CA GLY A 23 6.16 -5.68 -9.50
C GLY A 23 5.80 -6.28 -8.13
N GLN A 24 6.31 -5.71 -7.03
CA GLN A 24 5.94 -6.14 -5.67
C GLN A 24 4.44 -5.91 -5.41
N ILE A 25 3.92 -4.75 -5.83
CA ILE A 25 2.51 -4.39 -5.67
C ILE A 25 1.61 -5.33 -6.50
N ALA A 26 1.95 -5.56 -7.77
CA ALA A 26 1.22 -6.47 -8.65
C ALA A 26 1.19 -7.90 -8.08
N ARG A 27 2.32 -8.37 -7.53
CA ARG A 27 2.43 -9.68 -6.88
C ARG A 27 1.56 -9.79 -5.64
N ALA A 28 1.51 -8.74 -4.80
CA ALA A 28 0.63 -8.72 -3.64
C ALA A 28 -0.85 -8.71 -4.02
N LEU A 29 -1.21 -7.91 -5.02
CA LEU A 29 -2.57 -7.84 -5.54
C LEU A 29 -2.97 -9.13 -6.29
N ARG A 30 -2.00 -9.95 -6.69
CA ARG A 30 -2.15 -11.10 -7.61
C ARG A 30 -2.82 -10.69 -8.92
N CYS A 31 -2.37 -9.58 -9.48
CA CYS A 31 -2.85 -9.05 -10.76
C CYS A 31 -1.70 -8.79 -11.72
N HIS A 32 -2.02 -8.53 -12.99
CA HIS A 32 -1.03 -8.08 -13.96
C HIS A 32 -0.52 -6.68 -13.60
N GLU A 33 0.72 -6.39 -13.97
CA GLU A 33 1.39 -5.11 -13.66
C GLU A 33 0.62 -3.92 -14.22
N ARG A 34 0.04 -4.07 -15.42
CA ARG A 34 -0.83 -3.06 -16.02
C ARG A 34 -2.06 -2.77 -15.16
N SER A 35 -2.67 -3.79 -14.56
CA SER A 35 -3.79 -3.61 -13.63
C SER A 35 -3.33 -2.93 -12.33
N ALA A 36 -2.17 -3.32 -11.79
CA ALA A 36 -1.59 -2.65 -10.62
C ALA A 36 -1.36 -1.16 -10.87
N ARG A 37 -0.87 -0.79 -12.06
CA ARG A 37 -0.69 0.61 -12.48
C ARG A 37 -2.01 1.38 -12.60
N LEU A 38 -3.07 0.74 -13.11
CA LEU A 38 -4.39 1.37 -13.17
C LEU A 38 -4.89 1.71 -11.76
N TYR A 39 -4.79 0.76 -10.82
CA TYR A 39 -5.16 1.00 -9.43
C TYR A 39 -4.32 2.11 -8.78
N LEU A 40 -3.01 2.09 -9.03
CA LEU A 40 -2.10 3.12 -8.55
C LEU A 40 -2.42 4.51 -9.12
N ARG A 41 -2.82 4.58 -10.40
CA ARG A 41 -3.23 5.83 -11.04
C ARG A 41 -4.50 6.42 -10.41
N GLU A 42 -5.40 5.60 -9.86
CA GLU A 42 -6.60 6.09 -9.17
C GLU A 42 -6.30 6.92 -7.90
N VAL A 43 -5.11 6.78 -7.33
CA VAL A 43 -4.68 7.51 -6.13
C VAL A 43 -3.50 8.44 -6.38
N ASN A 44 -2.82 8.30 -7.52
CA ASN A 44 -1.72 9.15 -7.93
C ASN A 44 -1.69 9.26 -9.46
N ASP A 45 -2.24 10.35 -9.99
CA ASP A 45 -2.34 10.62 -11.43
C ASP A 45 -0.98 10.75 -12.13
N ASN A 46 0.11 10.92 -11.37
CA ASN A 46 1.47 10.99 -11.93
C ASN A 46 2.02 9.61 -12.33
N ILE A 47 1.33 8.51 -11.98
CA ILE A 47 1.75 7.17 -12.33
C ILE A 47 1.41 6.89 -13.79
N ASP A 48 2.45 6.67 -14.58
CA ASP A 48 2.30 6.28 -15.98
C ASP A 48 1.79 4.83 -16.05
N CYS A 49 0.60 4.67 -16.63
CA CYS A 49 0.00 3.36 -16.83
C CYS A 49 0.52 2.62 -18.06
N TYR A 50 1.26 3.29 -18.95
CA TYR A 50 1.82 2.73 -20.18
C TYR A 50 3.29 2.36 -20.06
N THR A 51 3.97 2.82 -19.00
CA THR A 51 5.36 2.43 -18.77
C THR A 51 5.48 0.94 -18.46
N GLN A 52 6.49 0.32 -19.06
CA GLN A 52 6.83 -1.09 -18.85
C GLN A 52 7.86 -1.27 -17.72
N ASN A 53 8.23 -0.20 -17.01
CA ASN A 53 9.27 -0.24 -15.99
C ASN A 53 8.79 -0.86 -14.67
N LEU A 54 9.00 -2.16 -14.50
CA LEU A 54 8.61 -2.90 -13.29
C LEU A 54 9.38 -2.47 -12.03
N ALA A 55 10.56 -1.89 -12.21
CA ALA A 55 11.40 -1.36 -11.15
C ALA A 55 11.03 0.07 -10.75
N GLU A 56 9.97 0.63 -11.34
CA GLU A 56 9.42 1.91 -10.91
C GLU A 56 9.03 1.84 -9.44
N LEU A 57 9.60 2.76 -8.68
CA LEU A 57 9.40 2.86 -7.25
C LEU A 57 8.16 3.70 -6.96
N VAL A 58 7.25 3.11 -6.22
CA VAL A 58 6.04 3.74 -5.70
C VAL A 58 6.30 4.06 -4.23
N ASP A 59 6.08 5.32 -3.87
CA ASP A 59 6.25 5.76 -2.49
C ASP A 59 5.15 5.17 -1.58
N GLY A 60 5.54 4.80 -0.36
CA GLY A 60 4.65 4.27 0.67
C GLY A 60 3.36 5.08 0.89
N PRO A 61 3.35 6.43 0.85
CA PRO A 61 2.11 7.21 0.95
C PRO A 61 1.09 6.91 -0.16
N THR A 62 1.56 6.69 -1.40
CA THR A 62 0.70 6.29 -2.52
C THR A 62 0.09 4.92 -2.25
N LEU A 63 0.88 3.99 -1.71
CA LEU A 63 0.39 2.66 -1.35
C LEU A 63 -0.61 2.70 -0.19
N VAL A 64 -0.38 3.54 0.81
CA VAL A 64 -1.32 3.76 1.92
C VAL A 64 -2.62 4.38 1.43
N ALA A 65 -2.56 5.35 0.50
CA ALA A 65 -3.75 5.92 -0.12
C ALA A 65 -4.53 4.83 -0.87
N LEU A 66 -3.84 3.93 -1.58
CA LEU A 66 -4.45 2.79 -2.24
C LEU A 66 -5.10 1.81 -1.24
N CYS A 67 -4.41 1.49 -0.14
CA CYS A 67 -4.95 0.65 0.93
C CYS A 67 -6.26 1.22 1.49
N ARG A 68 -6.31 2.53 1.74
CA ARG A 68 -7.51 3.22 2.26
C ARG A 68 -8.65 3.22 1.25
N ARG A 69 -8.34 3.46 -0.04
CA ARG A 69 -9.35 3.41 -1.11
C ARG A 69 -9.99 2.04 -1.25
N TYR A 70 -9.23 0.98 -0.97
CA TYR A 70 -9.65 -0.41 -1.10
C TYR A 70 -9.79 -1.13 0.26
N GLU A 71 -10.00 -0.40 1.36
CA GLU A 71 -10.00 -0.95 2.73
C GLU A 71 -11.05 -2.05 2.92
N ASP A 72 -12.24 -1.86 2.37
CA ASP A 72 -13.34 -2.85 2.37
C ASP A 72 -13.19 -3.96 1.33
N HIS A 73 -12.21 -3.84 0.43
CA HIS A 73 -11.95 -4.82 -0.62
C HIS A 73 -10.83 -5.79 -0.27
N ILE A 74 -10.88 -6.98 -0.87
CA ILE A 74 -9.80 -7.98 -0.74
C ILE A 74 -8.43 -7.46 -1.19
N LEU A 75 -8.42 -6.43 -2.05
CA LEU A 75 -7.22 -5.74 -2.52
C LEU A 75 -6.53 -4.98 -1.38
N GLY A 76 -7.28 -4.23 -0.55
CA GLY A 76 -6.72 -3.52 0.59
C GLY A 76 -6.07 -4.46 1.60
N ARG A 77 -6.72 -5.59 1.95
CA ARG A 77 -6.12 -6.59 2.86
C ARG A 77 -4.81 -7.17 2.34
N ARG A 78 -4.72 -7.43 1.03
CA ARG A 78 -3.49 -7.92 0.38
C ARG A 78 -2.37 -6.88 0.40
N LEU A 79 -2.70 -5.61 0.19
CA LEU A 79 -1.73 -4.51 0.26
C LEU A 79 -1.26 -4.26 1.68
N ILE A 80 -2.13 -4.37 2.68
CA ILE A 80 -1.76 -4.28 4.10
C ILE A 80 -0.79 -5.42 4.47
N ALA A 81 -1.05 -6.64 4.00
CA ALA A 81 -0.13 -7.77 4.22
C ALA A 81 1.24 -7.51 3.58
N LEU A 82 1.30 -6.88 2.40
CA LEU A 82 2.56 -6.44 1.81
C LEU A 82 3.26 -5.40 2.69
N LEU A 83 2.55 -4.37 3.16
CA LEU A 83 3.10 -3.33 4.05
C LEU A 83 3.62 -3.88 5.38
N GLN A 84 2.98 -4.90 5.94
CA GLN A 84 3.40 -5.54 7.20
C GLN A 84 4.59 -6.48 7.03
N ASN A 85 4.83 -6.99 5.81
CA ASN A 85 5.84 -8.00 5.50
C ASN A 85 7.00 -7.44 4.66
N ALA A 86 7.11 -6.10 4.62
CA ALA A 86 8.09 -5.31 3.86
C ALA A 86 9.34 -4.95 4.66
#